data_AF-A0A7L2EZX9-F1
#
_entry.id   AF-A0A7L2EZX9-F1
#
_cell.length_a   1.000
_cell.length_b   1.000
_cell.length_c   1.000
_cell.angle_alpha   90.00
_cell.angle_beta   90.00
_cell.angle_gamma   90.00
#
_symmetry.space_group_name_H-M   'P 1'
#
loop_
_entity.id
_entity.type
_entity.pdbx_description
1 polymer ?
#
loop_
_entity_poly.entity_id
_entity_poly.type
_entity_poly.pdbx_seq_one_letter_code
_entity_poly.pdbx_strand_id
1 'polypeptide(L)'
;FIGSSLIYNLTAEYVGVNSVTLKWMVENSGSEQYTYRIEVVNCRNDTLVKNMTSNERAEITGLIPGTLYNFTVFAVGANNETEGDTIDLYTRPSQVLDLQAESIGVNSVTLKWAVNDSAADTYTYRIEVVNGTSDTPVENVTSNETKAEVTGLIPGTLYNFTVFAVAADHETEGEGSPIVLYTRPSRVLDLKAESIGVNSVTLKWAVNDSAAETYMYRIEVVNGTFVKNVTSNETKAKITGLIPGTLYNFTVFAVGANNETGEGSPIDLYTSKS
;
A
#
# COMPACT_ATOMS: atom_id res chain seq x y z
N PHE A 1 17.59 48.89 20.06
CA PHE A 1 17.59 47.74 20.97
C PHE A 1 16.55 46.78 20.42
N ILE A 2 16.97 45.60 19.94
CA ILE A 2 16.01 44.53 19.65
C ILE A 2 15.57 44.03 21.03
N GLY A 3 14.26 44.11 21.32
CA GLY A 3 13.72 43.61 22.59
C GLY A 3 13.72 42.08 22.60
N SER A 4 13.66 41.47 23.79
CA SER A 4 13.43 40.03 23.94
C SER A 4 12.19 39.58 23.17
N SER A 5 12.14 38.31 22.74
CA SER A 5 10.95 37.77 22.06
C SER A 5 9.71 37.97 22.92
N LEU A 6 8.66 38.57 22.34
CA LEU A 6 7.33 38.63 22.96
C LEU A 6 6.47 37.43 22.56
N ILE A 7 6.89 36.66 21.56
CA ILE A 7 6.20 35.47 21.08
C ILE A 7 6.64 34.27 21.92
N TYR A 8 5.67 33.48 22.38
CA TYR A 8 5.93 32.23 23.08
C TYR A 8 4.88 31.18 22.75
N ASN A 9 5.19 29.91 23.05
CA ASN A 9 4.33 28.76 22.77
C ASN A 9 3.91 28.69 21.29
N LEU A 10 4.84 29.00 20.39
CA LEU A 10 4.66 28.80 18.96
C LEU A 10 4.49 27.30 18.67
N THR A 11 3.36 26.94 18.08
CA THR A 11 2.99 25.55 17.79
C THR A 11 2.30 25.45 16.44
N ALA A 12 2.35 24.26 15.83
CA ALA A 12 1.53 23.94 14.69
C ALA A 12 0.16 23.43 15.15
N GLU A 13 -0.90 24.10 14.73
CA GLU A 13 -2.27 23.60 14.91
C GLU A 13 -2.62 22.56 13.84
N TYR A 14 -2.05 22.71 12.64
CA TYR A 14 -2.25 21.80 11.51
C TYR A 14 -1.01 21.75 10.62
N VAL A 15 -0.64 20.55 10.19
CA VAL A 15 0.42 20.31 9.21
C VAL A 15 -0.19 19.53 8.03
N GLY A 16 -0.29 20.20 6.89
CA GLY A 16 -0.82 19.66 5.65
C GLY A 16 0.28 19.33 4.64
N VAL A 17 -0.16 18.99 3.43
CA VAL A 17 0.74 18.68 2.31
C VAL A 17 1.40 19.94 1.76
N ASN A 18 0.62 21.01 1.53
CA ASN A 18 1.10 22.28 0.97
C ASN A 18 0.86 23.48 1.89
N SER A 19 0.44 23.24 3.13
CA SER A 19 0.14 24.30 4.08
C SER A 19 0.40 23.89 5.52
N VAL A 20 0.69 24.89 6.36
CA VAL A 20 0.84 24.76 7.81
C VAL A 20 0.05 25.88 8.47
N THR A 21 -0.72 25.55 9.51
CA THR A 21 -1.35 26.56 10.36
C THR A 21 -0.59 26.67 11.67
N LEU A 22 -0.02 27.85 11.93
CA LEU A 22 0.69 28.17 13.14
C LEU A 22 -0.20 28.94 14.11
N LYS A 23 0.05 28.75 15.41
CA LYS A 23 -0.56 29.47 16.50
C LYS A 23 0.48 29.79 17.56
N TRP A 24 0.40 30.97 18.15
CA TRP A 24 1.32 31.41 19.20
C TRP A 24 0.58 32.20 20.28
N MET A 25 1.28 32.53 21.36
CA MET A 25 0.83 33.46 22.38
C MET A 25 1.79 34.65 22.47
N VAL A 26 1.33 35.75 23.06
CA VAL A 26 2.10 36.99 23.16
C VAL A 26 2.15 37.47 24.60
N GLU A 27 3.36 37.76 25.08
CA GLU A 27 3.53 38.31 26.42
C GLU A 27 2.97 39.73 26.45
N ASN A 28 1.86 39.88 27.17
CA ASN A 28 1.06 41.09 27.14
C ASN A 28 1.73 42.19 28.00
N SER A 29 2.57 43.00 27.35
CA SER A 29 3.32 44.08 28.01
C SER A 29 2.60 45.44 28.06
N GLY A 30 1.37 45.56 27.54
CA GLY A 30 0.56 46.79 27.63
C GLY A 30 -0.50 46.91 26.53
N SER A 31 -1.12 48.10 26.43
CA SER A 31 -2.20 48.45 25.47
C SER A 31 -1.75 48.57 24.00
N GLU A 32 -0.60 48.00 23.64
CA GLU A 32 -0.04 48.10 22.30
C GLU A 32 -0.67 47.05 21.37
N GLN A 33 -1.13 47.49 20.21
CA GLN A 33 -1.56 46.57 19.14
C GLN A 33 -0.33 46.10 18.37
N TYR A 34 -0.06 44.81 18.44
CA TYR A 34 0.98 44.16 17.64
C TYR A 34 0.41 43.64 16.32
N THR A 35 1.26 43.65 15.29
CA THR A 35 1.10 42.83 14.10
C THR A 35 2.21 41.79 14.08
N TYR A 36 2.00 40.68 13.37
CA TYR A 36 2.92 39.57 13.36
C TYR A 36 3.48 39.36 11.96
N ARG A 37 4.81 39.36 11.86
CA ARG A 37 5.54 39.02 10.65
C ARG A 37 5.96 37.57 10.75
N ILE A 38 5.65 36.78 9.73
CA ILE A 38 6.04 35.37 9.66
C ILE A 38 7.06 35.24 8.53
N GLU A 39 8.19 34.66 8.85
CA GLU A 39 9.26 34.31 7.91
C GLU A 39 9.35 32.80 7.79
N VAL A 40 9.39 32.32 6.54
CA VAL A 40 9.38 30.90 6.22
C VAL A 40 10.54 30.59 5.31
N VAL A 41 11.42 29.71 5.76
CA VAL A 41 12.65 29.31 5.07
C VAL A 41 12.66 27.79 4.93
N ASN A 42 12.88 27.29 3.72
CA ASN A 42 13.09 25.86 3.50
C ASN A 42 14.58 25.48 3.64
N CYS A 43 14.88 24.18 3.57
CA CYS A 43 16.26 23.67 3.59
C CYS A 43 17.15 24.14 2.41
N ARG A 44 16.58 24.76 1.37
CA ARG A 44 17.32 25.37 0.24
C ARG A 44 17.62 26.85 0.46
N ASN A 45 17.27 27.41 1.63
CA ASN A 45 17.33 28.84 1.94
C ASN A 45 16.49 29.72 1.01
N ASP A 46 15.46 29.17 0.38
CA ASP A 46 14.47 29.96 -0.34
C ASP A 46 13.51 30.58 0.68
N THR A 47 13.55 31.91 0.83
CA THR A 47 12.55 32.63 1.62
C THR A 47 11.25 32.66 0.85
N LEU A 48 10.26 31.88 1.30
CA LEU A 48 9.05 31.60 0.51
C LEU A 48 7.93 32.60 0.79
N VAL A 49 7.77 33.06 2.03
CA VAL A 49 6.65 33.90 2.43
C VAL A 49 7.06 34.92 3.48
N LYS A 50 6.63 36.17 3.28
CA LYS A 50 6.50 37.19 4.33
C LYS A 50 5.03 37.51 4.50
N ASN A 51 4.38 36.87 5.47
CA ASN A 51 2.99 37.14 5.79
C ASN A 51 2.90 38.11 6.97
N MET A 52 1.93 39.01 6.89
CA MET A 52 1.56 39.91 7.99
C MET A 52 0.15 39.56 8.44
N THR A 53 -0.05 39.40 9.74
CA THR A 53 -1.37 39.16 10.33
C THR A 53 -1.52 39.96 11.62
N SER A 54 -2.75 40.31 11.97
CA SER A 54 -3.10 40.87 13.29
C SER A 54 -3.62 39.80 14.26
N ASN A 55 -3.78 38.56 13.78
CA ASN A 55 -4.20 37.43 14.60
C ASN A 55 -2.99 36.64 15.10
N GLU A 56 -3.10 36.04 16.28
CA GLU A 56 -2.10 35.13 16.87
C GLU A 56 -2.11 33.71 16.24
N ARG A 57 -2.57 33.66 14.99
CA ARG A 57 -2.77 32.47 14.17
C ARG A 57 -2.63 32.85 12.71
N ALA A 58 -1.93 32.01 11.94
CA ALA A 58 -1.80 32.19 10.50
C ALA A 58 -1.72 30.86 9.77
N GLU A 59 -2.36 30.81 8.60
CA GLU A 59 -2.17 29.73 7.63
C GLU A 59 -1.13 30.16 6.59
N ILE A 60 -0.11 29.34 6.43
CA ILE A 60 0.93 29.49 5.42
C ILE A 60 0.63 28.45 4.35
N THR A 61 0.44 28.89 3.10
CA THR A 61 0.13 28.03 1.95
C THR A 61 1.23 28.11 0.90
N GLY A 62 1.20 27.22 -0.10
CA GLY A 62 2.20 27.18 -1.17
C GLY A 62 3.53 26.55 -0.76
N LEU A 63 3.53 25.75 0.30
CA LEU A 63 4.68 24.97 0.75
C LEU A 63 4.87 23.74 -0.16
N ILE A 64 6.10 23.27 -0.26
CA ILE A 64 6.45 22.06 -0.99
C ILE A 64 6.14 20.84 -0.10
N PRO A 65 5.52 19.77 -0.61
CA PRO A 65 5.27 18.53 0.13
C PRO A 65 6.54 17.89 0.72
N GLY A 66 6.39 17.22 1.86
CA GLY A 66 7.46 16.41 2.49
C GLY A 66 8.77 17.16 2.76
N THR A 67 8.71 18.48 2.91
CA THR A 67 9.89 19.36 2.99
C THR A 67 9.99 19.99 4.37
N LEU A 68 11.21 20.05 4.91
CA LEU A 68 11.51 20.75 6.15
C LEU A 68 11.46 22.26 5.97
N TYR A 69 10.69 22.91 6.83
CA TYR A 69 10.58 24.35 6.93
C TYR A 69 10.90 24.83 8.34
N ASN A 70 11.66 25.91 8.40
CA ASN A 70 11.86 26.73 9.58
C ASN A 70 10.89 27.92 9.52
N PHE A 71 10.03 28.03 10.52
CA PHE A 71 9.06 29.12 10.64
C PHE A 71 9.47 30.01 11.81
N THR A 72 9.67 31.30 11.55
CA THR A 72 9.96 32.29 12.59
C THR A 72 8.85 33.35 12.64
N VAL A 73 8.30 33.58 13.83
CA VAL A 73 7.25 34.57 14.07
C VAL A 73 7.82 35.73 14.90
N PHE A 74 7.66 36.94 14.39
CA PHE A 74 8.10 38.19 15.02
C PHE A 74 6.89 39.04 15.44
N ALA A 75 6.93 39.62 16.63
CA ALA A 75 6.01 40.69 17.01
C ALA A 75 6.55 42.04 16.48
N VAL A 76 5.69 42.76 15.77
CA VAL A 76 5.97 44.06 15.17
C VAL A 76 5.05 45.10 15.83
N GLY A 77 5.63 45.92 16.68
CA GLY A 77 4.97 47.08 17.30
C GLY A 77 5.22 48.36 16.50
N ALA A 78 4.65 49.49 16.96
CA ALA A 78 4.68 50.76 16.22
C ALA A 78 6.08 51.28 15.88
N ASN A 79 7.10 50.96 16.68
CA ASN A 79 8.45 51.51 16.54
C ASN A 79 9.57 50.45 16.57
N ASN A 80 9.26 49.16 16.71
CA ASN A 80 10.29 48.12 16.85
C ASN A 80 9.76 46.73 16.50
N GLU A 81 10.66 45.86 16.05
CA GLU A 81 10.46 44.41 15.91
C GLU A 81 11.17 43.70 17.07
N THR A 82 10.54 42.66 17.62
CA THR A 82 11.12 41.83 18.68
C THR A 82 12.03 40.76 18.08
N GLU A 83 12.80 40.07 18.93
CA GLU A 83 13.31 38.75 18.56
C GLU A 83 12.13 37.81 18.20
N GLY A 84 12.36 36.87 17.29
CA GLY A 84 11.33 35.95 16.82
C GLY A 84 11.41 34.59 17.51
N ASP A 85 10.27 33.94 17.69
CA ASP A 85 10.19 32.53 18.13
C ASP A 85 10.13 31.61 16.92
N THR A 86 10.71 30.42 17.01
CA THR A 86 10.98 29.55 15.85
C THR A 86 10.52 28.11 16.07
N ILE A 87 9.98 27.50 15.01
CA ILE A 87 9.61 26.07 14.98
C ILE A 87 10.02 25.44 13.65
N ASP A 88 10.55 24.21 13.72
CA ASP A 88 10.91 23.38 12.57
C ASP A 88 9.83 22.32 12.32
N LEU A 89 9.32 22.22 11.10
CA LEU A 89 8.26 21.28 10.73
C LEU A 89 8.49 20.74 9.32
N TYR A 90 8.27 19.43 9.14
CA TYR A 90 8.07 18.86 7.81
C TYR A 90 6.62 19.03 7.38
N THR A 91 6.39 19.49 6.16
CA THR A 91 5.07 19.31 5.52
C THR A 91 4.83 17.83 5.24
N ARG A 92 3.57 17.43 5.15
CA ARG A 92 3.24 16.04 4.81
C ARG A 92 3.62 15.73 3.36
N PRO A 93 4.20 14.56 3.07
CA PRO A 93 4.38 14.08 1.70
C PRO A 93 3.05 14.02 0.94
N SER A 94 3.12 14.15 -0.39
CA SER A 94 1.96 13.88 -1.23
C SER A 94 1.56 12.41 -1.15
N GLN A 95 0.27 12.14 -1.33
CA GLN A 95 -0.23 10.77 -1.51
C GLN A 95 0.43 10.13 -2.76
N VAL A 96 0.78 8.85 -2.68
CA VAL A 96 1.27 8.11 -3.86
C VAL A 96 0.15 7.91 -4.88
N LEU A 97 0.52 7.91 -6.16
CA LEU A 97 -0.40 7.82 -7.30
C LEU A 97 -0.23 6.49 -8.03
N ASP A 98 -1.25 6.12 -8.82
CA ASP A 98 -1.22 4.95 -9.71
C ASP A 98 -0.74 3.66 -9.02
N LEU A 99 -1.15 3.48 -7.75
CA LEU A 99 -0.82 2.28 -6.99
C LEU A 99 -1.44 1.06 -7.67
N GLN A 100 -0.59 0.11 -8.06
CA GLN A 100 -0.97 -1.10 -8.76
C GLN A 100 -0.09 -2.29 -8.37
N ALA A 101 -0.59 -3.49 -8.62
CA ALA A 101 0.23 -4.69 -8.58
C ALA A 101 1.05 -4.81 -9.86
N GLU A 102 2.37 -4.86 -9.76
CA GLU A 102 3.24 -5.24 -10.86
C GLU A 102 3.25 -6.76 -11.05
N SER A 103 3.20 -7.52 -9.95
CA SER A 103 3.05 -8.97 -9.97
C SER A 103 2.30 -9.49 -8.75
N ILE A 104 1.55 -10.58 -8.95
CA ILE A 104 0.79 -11.27 -7.91
C ILE A 104 1.21 -12.73 -7.92
N GLY A 105 1.91 -13.14 -6.87
CA GLY A 105 2.38 -14.50 -6.64
C GLY A 105 1.48 -15.28 -5.68
N VAL A 106 1.94 -16.48 -5.33
CA VAL A 106 1.25 -17.37 -4.39
C VAL A 106 1.41 -16.89 -2.95
N ASN A 107 2.59 -16.39 -2.60
CA ASN A 107 2.94 -15.92 -1.25
C ASN A 107 3.58 -14.52 -1.22
N SER A 108 3.54 -13.82 -2.35
CA SER A 108 4.05 -12.46 -2.46
C SER A 108 3.24 -11.63 -3.44
N VAL A 109 3.27 -10.31 -3.23
CA VAL A 109 2.72 -9.31 -4.15
C VAL A 109 3.77 -8.22 -4.32
N THR A 110 4.07 -7.88 -5.56
CA THR A 110 4.92 -6.73 -5.87
C THR A 110 4.04 -5.55 -6.24
N LEU A 111 4.11 -4.48 -5.43
CA LEU A 111 3.40 -3.24 -5.64
C LEU A 111 4.30 -2.21 -6.32
N LYS A 112 3.70 -1.34 -7.13
CA LYS A 112 4.36 -0.22 -7.78
C LYS A 112 3.45 0.99 -7.78
N TRP A 113 4.02 2.16 -7.61
CA TRP A 113 3.30 3.43 -7.60
C TRP A 113 4.15 4.53 -8.24
N ALA A 114 3.57 5.72 -8.35
CA ALA A 114 4.21 6.95 -8.80
C ALA A 114 4.10 8.04 -7.73
N VAL A 115 4.98 9.03 -7.78
CA VAL A 115 4.89 10.26 -6.98
C VAL A 115 5.19 11.42 -7.91
N ASN A 116 4.33 12.45 -7.88
CA ASN A 116 4.43 13.63 -8.74
C ASN A 116 4.58 14.89 -7.90
N ASP A 117 5.60 14.95 -7.07
CA ASP A 117 6.02 16.19 -6.42
C ASP A 117 7.54 16.37 -6.49
N SER A 118 8.00 17.60 -6.21
CA SER A 118 9.41 17.97 -6.35
C SER A 118 10.33 17.46 -5.24
N ALA A 119 9.77 16.82 -4.20
CA ALA A 119 10.51 16.27 -3.07
C ALA A 119 10.51 14.73 -3.06
N ALA A 120 9.87 14.09 -4.04
CA ALA A 120 9.71 12.64 -4.17
C ALA A 120 11.01 11.84 -3.97
N ASP A 121 12.14 12.35 -4.46
CA ASP A 121 13.46 11.71 -4.34
C ASP A 121 13.96 11.58 -2.89
N THR A 122 13.35 12.31 -1.95
CA THR A 122 13.69 12.28 -0.52
C THR A 122 12.80 11.34 0.28
N TYR A 123 11.76 10.79 -0.33
CA TYR A 123 10.77 10.00 0.39
C TYR A 123 11.22 8.57 0.59
N THR A 124 10.81 8.02 1.73
CA THR A 124 10.71 6.58 1.95
C THR A 124 9.23 6.19 1.95
N TYR A 125 8.94 4.90 1.89
CA TYR A 125 7.57 4.41 1.82
C TYR A 125 7.33 3.35 2.89
N ARG A 126 6.18 3.43 3.56
CA ARG A 126 5.67 2.40 4.45
C ARG A 126 4.46 1.74 3.80
N ILE A 127 4.47 0.42 3.73
CA ILE A 127 3.39 -0.39 3.21
C ILE A 127 2.78 -1.12 4.40
N GLU A 128 1.57 -0.74 4.75
CA GLU A 128 0.76 -1.41 5.75
C GLU A 128 -0.02 -2.54 5.08
N VAL A 129 0.06 -3.75 5.64
CA VAL A 129 -0.60 -4.94 5.10
C VAL A 129 -1.64 -5.42 6.09
N VAL A 130 -2.89 -5.45 5.66
CA VAL A 130 -4.02 -5.92 6.46
C VAL A 130 -4.62 -7.13 5.77
N ASN A 131 -4.72 -8.25 6.50
CA ASN A 131 -5.43 -9.43 6.01
C ASN A 131 -6.94 -9.12 6.03
N GLY A 132 -7.66 -9.35 4.94
CA GLY A 132 -9.05 -8.93 4.76
C GLY A 132 -10.08 -9.51 5.77
N THR A 133 -9.65 -10.35 6.71
CA THR A 133 -10.47 -10.85 7.83
C THR A 133 -10.17 -10.20 9.19
N SER A 134 -9.21 -9.27 9.27
CA SER A 134 -8.83 -8.54 10.49
C SER A 134 -8.59 -7.07 10.19
N ASP A 135 -8.84 -6.18 11.16
CA ASP A 135 -8.47 -4.76 11.07
C ASP A 135 -7.05 -4.49 11.58
N THR A 136 -6.34 -5.53 12.05
CA THR A 136 -4.97 -5.39 12.56
C THR A 136 -3.96 -5.57 11.44
N PRO A 137 -2.99 -4.64 11.28
CA PRO A 137 -1.86 -4.85 10.38
C PRO A 137 -1.13 -6.15 10.73
N VAL A 138 -0.94 -6.99 9.73
CA VAL A 138 -0.18 -8.24 9.86
C VAL A 138 1.31 -8.00 9.60
N GLU A 139 1.65 -6.95 8.86
CA GLU A 139 3.02 -6.60 8.50
C GLU A 139 3.14 -5.11 8.14
N ASN A 140 4.33 -4.54 8.37
CA ASN A 140 4.75 -3.27 7.79
C ASN A 140 6.03 -3.50 7.01
N VAL A 141 6.02 -3.16 5.72
CA VAL A 141 7.19 -3.21 4.84
C VAL A 141 7.64 -1.80 4.54
N THR A 142 8.95 -1.56 4.48
CA THR A 142 9.49 -0.26 4.06
C THR A 142 10.21 -0.37 2.73
N SER A 143 10.20 0.71 1.94
CA SER A 143 10.94 0.81 0.69
C SER A 143 11.51 2.21 0.48
N ASN A 144 12.66 2.29 -0.18
CA ASN A 144 13.27 3.54 -0.62
C ASN A 144 12.99 3.82 -2.11
N GLU A 145 12.23 2.96 -2.77
CA GLU A 145 11.86 3.07 -4.18
C GLU A 145 10.34 3.13 -4.30
N THR A 146 9.81 3.56 -5.46
CA THR A 146 8.37 3.56 -5.74
C THR A 146 7.82 2.16 -6.10
N LYS A 147 8.38 1.14 -5.45
CA LYS A 147 8.12 -0.28 -5.64
C LYS A 147 8.48 -1.04 -4.35
N ALA A 148 7.69 -2.05 -4.02
CA ALA A 148 8.00 -2.96 -2.92
C ALA A 148 7.44 -4.36 -3.18
N GLU A 149 8.18 -5.39 -2.79
CA GLU A 149 7.66 -6.75 -2.72
C GLU A 149 7.27 -7.06 -1.27
N VAL A 150 6.01 -7.44 -1.06
CA VAL A 150 5.51 -7.97 0.21
C VAL A 150 5.51 -9.48 0.11
N THR A 151 6.16 -10.17 1.05
CA THR A 151 6.32 -11.63 1.05
C THR A 151 5.65 -12.26 2.27
N GLY A 152 5.67 -13.59 2.39
CA GLY A 152 5.09 -14.27 3.56
C GLY A 152 3.55 -14.25 3.60
N LEU A 153 2.90 -13.88 2.49
CA LEU A 153 1.45 -13.84 2.37
C LEU A 153 0.87 -15.25 2.26
N ILE A 154 -0.37 -15.41 2.74
CA ILE A 154 -1.10 -16.67 2.65
C ILE A 154 -1.66 -16.81 1.23
N PRO A 155 -1.53 -17.97 0.57
CA PRO A 155 -2.12 -18.23 -0.75
C PRO A 155 -3.63 -18.03 -0.83
N GLY A 156 -4.13 -17.64 -2.00
CA GLY A 156 -5.56 -17.47 -2.29
C GLY A 156 -6.32 -16.51 -1.37
N THR A 157 -5.61 -15.63 -0.65
CA THR A 157 -6.14 -14.82 0.45
C THR A 157 -6.22 -13.35 0.06
N LEU A 158 -7.27 -12.66 0.54
CA LEU A 158 -7.49 -11.23 0.30
C LEU A 158 -6.66 -10.38 1.26
N TYR A 159 -5.97 -9.39 0.71
CA TYR A 159 -5.21 -8.40 1.46
C TYR A 159 -5.57 -6.98 1.03
N ASN A 160 -5.58 -6.06 1.99
CA ASN A 160 -5.57 -4.63 1.75
C ASN A 160 -4.16 -4.09 2.03
N PHE A 161 -3.54 -3.48 1.02
CA PHE A 161 -2.23 -2.86 1.11
C PHE A 161 -2.41 -1.35 1.08
N THR A 162 -1.91 -0.64 2.09
CA THR A 162 -1.94 0.83 2.12
C THR A 162 -0.51 1.36 2.06
N VAL A 163 -0.19 2.13 1.03
CA VAL A 163 1.14 2.73 0.84
C VAL A 163 1.12 4.19 1.32
N PHE A 164 2.01 4.52 2.23
CA PHE A 164 2.24 5.87 2.76
C PHE A 164 3.61 6.37 2.30
N ALA A 165 3.67 7.57 1.75
CA ALA A 165 4.95 8.27 1.59
C ALA A 165 5.36 8.88 2.95
N VAL A 166 6.64 8.80 3.26
CA VAL A 166 7.23 9.25 4.53
C VAL A 166 8.35 10.24 4.20
N ALA A 167 8.32 11.40 4.86
CA ALA A 167 9.32 12.44 4.64
C ALA A 167 10.71 12.01 5.12
N ALA A 168 11.72 12.86 4.87
CA ALA A 168 13.12 12.57 5.19
C ALA A 168 13.41 12.47 6.70
N ASP A 169 12.48 12.87 7.57
CA ASP A 169 12.54 12.64 9.01
C ASP A 169 12.17 11.20 9.42
N HIS A 170 11.67 10.39 8.49
CA HIS A 170 11.15 9.03 8.73
C HIS A 170 9.97 8.96 9.72
N GLU A 171 9.31 10.08 9.97
CA GLU A 171 8.20 10.18 10.94
C GLU A 171 6.96 10.82 10.32
N THR A 172 7.13 11.85 9.48
CA THR A 172 6.00 12.59 8.90
C THR A 172 5.42 11.84 7.71
N GLU A 173 4.22 11.28 7.89
CA GLU A 173 3.53 10.50 6.87
C GLU A 173 2.49 11.30 6.06
N GLY A 174 2.49 11.06 4.75
CA GLY A 174 1.47 11.49 3.83
C GLY A 174 0.14 10.76 4.02
N GLU A 175 -0.80 10.99 3.11
CA GLU A 175 -2.03 10.20 3.08
C GLU A 175 -1.76 8.82 2.46
N GLY A 176 -2.40 7.79 3.01
CA GLY A 176 -2.25 6.42 2.53
C GLY A 176 -3.07 6.15 1.28
N SER A 177 -2.50 5.39 0.35
CA SER A 177 -3.20 4.89 -0.84
C SER A 177 -3.49 3.39 -0.71
N PRO A 178 -4.76 2.96 -0.63
CA PRO A 178 -5.11 1.56 -0.48
C PRO A 178 -5.24 0.84 -1.84
N ILE A 179 -4.91 -0.44 -1.88
CA ILE A 179 -5.27 -1.38 -2.95
C ILE A 179 -5.61 -2.74 -2.35
N VAL A 180 -6.68 -3.35 -2.86
CA VAL A 180 -7.17 -4.66 -2.38
C VAL A 180 -6.87 -5.72 -3.44
N LEU A 181 -6.15 -6.77 -3.06
CA LEU A 181 -5.67 -7.82 -3.96
C LEU A 181 -5.79 -9.21 -3.32
N TYR A 182 -6.02 -10.23 -4.13
CA TYR A 182 -5.87 -11.62 -3.73
C TYR A 182 -4.48 -12.12 -4.11
N THR A 183 -3.85 -12.90 -3.25
CA THR A 183 -2.74 -13.76 -3.67
C THR A 183 -3.25 -14.91 -4.53
N ARG A 184 -2.37 -15.49 -5.36
CA ARG A 184 -2.74 -16.65 -6.17
C ARG A 184 -2.91 -17.90 -5.28
N PRO A 185 -3.89 -18.78 -5.59
CA PRO A 185 -3.96 -20.09 -4.95
C PRO A 185 -2.70 -20.92 -5.20
N SER A 186 -2.33 -21.78 -4.25
CA SER A 186 -1.26 -22.76 -4.49
C SER A 186 -1.68 -23.77 -5.55
N ARG A 187 -0.72 -24.23 -6.35
CA ARG A 187 -0.92 -25.40 -7.21
C ARG A 187 -1.25 -26.63 -6.39
N VAL A 188 -1.99 -27.56 -7.00
CA VAL A 188 -2.24 -28.87 -6.37
C VAL A 188 -0.98 -29.74 -6.42
N LEU A 189 -0.80 -30.57 -5.39
CA LEU A 189 0.31 -31.48 -5.21
C LEU A 189 -0.17 -32.93 -5.35
N ASP A 190 0.77 -33.86 -5.56
CA ASP A 190 0.51 -35.30 -5.59
C ASP A 190 -0.66 -35.73 -6.49
N LEU A 191 -0.85 -35.03 -7.62
CA LEU A 191 -1.89 -35.35 -8.59
C LEU A 191 -1.66 -36.75 -9.14
N LYS A 192 -2.65 -37.63 -8.94
CA LYS A 192 -2.58 -39.02 -9.36
C LYS A 192 -3.95 -39.57 -9.73
N ALA A 193 -3.95 -40.63 -10.54
CA ALA A 193 -5.13 -41.45 -10.74
C ALA A 193 -5.37 -42.32 -9.50
N GLU A 194 -6.54 -42.18 -8.89
CA GLU A 194 -7.01 -43.12 -7.86
C GLU A 194 -7.64 -44.37 -8.51
N SER A 195 -8.33 -44.18 -9.64
CA SER A 195 -8.83 -45.28 -10.46
C SER A 195 -8.92 -44.91 -11.94
N ILE A 196 -8.65 -45.89 -12.80
CA ILE A 196 -8.74 -45.76 -14.25
C ILE A 196 -9.73 -46.81 -14.75
N GLY A 197 -10.86 -46.34 -15.27
CA GLY A 197 -11.89 -47.14 -15.89
C GLY A 197 -11.85 -47.07 -17.42
N VAL A 198 -12.77 -47.80 -18.04
CA VAL A 198 -12.91 -47.88 -19.50
C VAL A 198 -13.36 -46.55 -20.11
N ASN A 199 -14.25 -45.82 -19.42
CA ASN A 199 -14.80 -44.55 -19.90
C ASN A 199 -14.72 -43.42 -18.86
N SER A 200 -13.92 -43.61 -17.80
CA SER A 200 -13.79 -42.66 -16.72
C SER A 200 -12.44 -42.75 -16.02
N VAL A 201 -11.95 -41.63 -15.51
CA VAL A 201 -10.77 -41.55 -14.64
C VAL A 201 -11.18 -40.82 -13.36
N THR A 202 -10.79 -41.35 -12.20
CA THR A 202 -10.91 -40.64 -10.93
C THR A 202 -9.55 -40.12 -10.53
N LEU A 203 -9.40 -38.81 -10.46
CA LEU A 203 -8.20 -38.12 -10.01
C LEU A 203 -8.30 -37.77 -8.53
N LYS A 204 -7.15 -37.78 -7.86
CA LYS A 204 -6.98 -37.33 -6.48
C LYS A 204 -5.68 -36.51 -6.39
N TRP A 205 -5.70 -35.47 -5.57
CA TRP A 205 -4.56 -34.59 -5.33
C TRP A 205 -4.53 -34.16 -3.86
N ALA A 206 -3.53 -33.36 -3.50
CA ALA A 206 -3.37 -32.72 -2.20
C ALA A 206 -3.18 -31.21 -2.38
N VAL A 207 -3.46 -30.45 -1.33
CA VAL A 207 -3.11 -29.02 -1.23
C VAL A 207 -2.60 -28.79 0.18
N ASN A 208 -1.43 -28.17 0.31
CA ASN A 208 -0.76 -27.97 1.58
C ASN A 208 -0.58 -26.47 1.85
N ASP A 209 -1.68 -25.73 1.88
CA ASP A 209 -1.72 -24.36 2.39
C ASP A 209 -2.93 -24.16 3.30
N SER A 210 -2.92 -23.09 4.10
CA SER A 210 -3.96 -22.80 5.09
C SER A 210 -5.29 -22.33 4.48
N ALA A 211 -5.33 -22.00 3.20
CA ALA A 211 -6.53 -21.57 2.48
C ALA A 211 -7.16 -22.71 1.67
N ALA A 212 -6.59 -23.92 1.70
CA ALA A 212 -7.00 -25.07 0.89
C ALA A 212 -8.50 -25.41 0.99
N GLU A 213 -9.11 -25.21 2.16
CA GLU A 213 -10.54 -25.46 2.40
C GLU A 213 -11.47 -24.47 1.68
N THR A 214 -10.94 -23.32 1.25
CA THR A 214 -11.68 -22.28 0.53
C THR A 214 -11.63 -22.46 -0.99
N TYR A 215 -10.75 -23.34 -1.49
CA TYR A 215 -10.54 -23.50 -2.91
C TYR A 215 -11.61 -24.37 -3.57
N MET A 216 -11.96 -24.00 -4.80
CA MET A 216 -12.54 -24.91 -5.77
C MET A 216 -11.44 -25.40 -6.72
N TYR A 217 -11.72 -26.47 -7.46
CA TYR A 217 -10.79 -27.03 -8.42
C TYR A 217 -11.40 -27.06 -9.81
N ARG A 218 -10.63 -26.60 -10.80
CA ARG A 218 -10.96 -26.75 -12.22
C ARG A 218 -10.05 -27.79 -12.84
N ILE A 219 -10.63 -28.79 -13.48
CA ILE A 219 -9.93 -29.85 -14.18
C ILE A 219 -10.20 -29.67 -15.67
N GLU A 220 -9.14 -29.38 -16.42
CA GLU A 220 -9.14 -29.33 -17.88
C GLU A 220 -8.68 -30.66 -18.43
N VAL A 221 -9.44 -31.24 -19.34
CA VAL A 221 -9.17 -32.55 -19.94
C VAL A 221 -9.03 -32.39 -21.43
N VAL A 222 -7.86 -32.72 -21.97
CA VAL A 222 -7.48 -32.48 -23.36
C VAL A 222 -7.05 -33.77 -24.04
N ASN A 223 -7.56 -34.00 -25.25
CA ASN A 223 -7.06 -35.00 -26.20
C ASN A 223 -7.21 -34.43 -27.62
N GLY A 224 -6.12 -33.98 -28.24
CA GLY A 224 -6.20 -33.32 -29.54
C GLY A 224 -7.17 -32.13 -29.52
N THR A 225 -8.26 -32.22 -30.28
CA THR A 225 -9.32 -31.18 -30.32
C THR A 225 -10.40 -31.36 -29.26
N PHE A 226 -10.43 -32.48 -28.54
CA PHE A 226 -11.34 -32.69 -27.43
C PHE A 226 -10.89 -31.86 -26.23
N VAL A 227 -11.78 -31.03 -25.70
CA VAL A 227 -11.59 -30.25 -24.47
C VAL A 227 -12.83 -30.43 -23.59
N LYS A 228 -12.61 -30.75 -22.32
CA LYS A 228 -13.67 -30.85 -21.31
C LYS A 228 -13.23 -30.23 -20.00
N ASN A 229 -14.09 -29.40 -19.42
CA ASN A 229 -13.88 -28.81 -18.11
C ASN A 229 -14.78 -29.49 -17.07
N VAL A 230 -14.21 -29.80 -15.92
CA VAL A 230 -14.90 -30.36 -14.75
C VAL A 230 -14.53 -29.51 -13.54
N THR A 231 -15.47 -29.29 -12.64
CA THR A 231 -15.20 -28.62 -11.36
C THR A 231 -15.34 -29.60 -10.20
N SER A 232 -14.63 -29.34 -9.11
CA SER A 232 -14.78 -30.07 -7.85
C SER A 232 -14.56 -29.15 -6.67
N ASN A 233 -15.28 -29.41 -5.57
CA ASN A 233 -15.08 -28.73 -4.28
C ASN A 233 -14.23 -29.59 -3.31
N GLU A 234 -13.81 -30.78 -3.77
CA GLU A 234 -12.98 -31.71 -3.01
C GLU A 234 -11.64 -31.89 -3.74
N THR A 235 -10.64 -32.42 -3.04
CA THR A 235 -9.34 -32.79 -3.61
C THR A 235 -9.37 -34.09 -4.44
N LYS A 236 -10.51 -34.31 -5.10
CA LYS A 236 -10.84 -35.49 -5.88
C LYS A 236 -11.89 -35.13 -6.94
N ALA A 237 -11.80 -35.73 -8.11
CA ALA A 237 -12.83 -35.62 -9.15
C ALA A 237 -12.94 -36.89 -9.97
N LYS A 238 -14.16 -37.28 -10.31
CA LYS A 238 -14.44 -38.35 -11.27
C LYS A 238 -14.81 -37.75 -12.62
N ILE A 239 -13.98 -37.97 -13.62
CA ILE A 239 -14.17 -37.53 -15.00
C ILE A 239 -14.77 -38.70 -15.79
N THR A 240 -15.96 -38.52 -16.35
CA THR A 240 -16.68 -39.54 -17.14
C THR A 240 -16.79 -39.15 -18.61
N GLY A 241 -17.25 -40.06 -19.46
CA GLY A 241 -17.48 -39.80 -20.89
C GLY A 241 -16.19 -39.76 -21.71
N LEU A 242 -15.17 -40.50 -21.27
CA LEU A 242 -13.90 -40.66 -21.96
C LEU A 242 -13.96 -41.86 -22.93
N ILE A 243 -13.17 -41.81 -23.99
CA ILE A 243 -13.09 -42.88 -25.00
C ILE A 243 -12.12 -43.95 -24.49
N PRO A 244 -12.46 -45.25 -24.54
CA PRO A 244 -11.59 -46.35 -24.12
C PRO A 244 -10.23 -46.38 -24.82
N GLY A 245 -9.20 -46.88 -24.12
CA GLY A 245 -7.83 -46.98 -24.64
C GLY A 245 -7.19 -45.68 -25.13
N THR A 246 -7.73 -44.51 -24.78
CA THR A 246 -7.32 -43.20 -25.29
C THR A 246 -6.51 -42.42 -24.26
N LEU A 247 -5.43 -41.74 -24.71
CA LEU A 247 -4.58 -40.89 -23.88
C LEU A 247 -5.23 -39.52 -23.66
N TYR A 248 -5.37 -39.07 -22.41
CA TYR A 248 -5.82 -37.72 -22.10
C TYR A 248 -4.78 -37.02 -21.23
N ASN A 249 -4.61 -35.72 -21.47
CA ASN A 249 -3.94 -34.81 -20.55
C ASN A 249 -4.98 -34.21 -19.60
N PHE A 250 -4.77 -34.35 -18.30
CA PHE A 250 -5.61 -33.76 -17.26
C PHE A 250 -4.80 -32.70 -16.54
N THR A 251 -5.24 -31.45 -16.55
CA THR A 251 -4.61 -30.37 -15.78
C THR A 251 -5.54 -29.87 -14.70
N VAL A 252 -5.12 -29.94 -13.44
CA VAL A 252 -5.89 -29.50 -12.28
C VAL A 252 -5.37 -28.16 -11.79
N PHE A 253 -6.27 -27.18 -11.68
CA PHE A 253 -6.02 -25.85 -11.16
C PHE A 253 -6.79 -25.65 -9.86
N ALA A 254 -6.13 -25.10 -8.84
CA ALA A 254 -6.83 -24.52 -7.70
C ALA A 254 -7.42 -23.16 -8.10
N VAL A 255 -8.63 -22.87 -7.64
CA VAL A 255 -9.40 -21.66 -7.94
C VAL A 255 -9.72 -20.97 -6.61
N GLY A 256 -9.27 -19.72 -6.47
CA GLY A 256 -9.48 -18.91 -5.29
C GLY A 256 -10.88 -18.27 -5.27
N ALA A 257 -11.19 -17.57 -4.18
CA ALA A 257 -12.49 -16.92 -3.99
C ALA A 257 -12.81 -15.84 -5.05
N ASN A 258 -11.78 -15.21 -5.62
CA ASN A 258 -11.89 -14.25 -6.73
C ASN A 258 -12.00 -14.90 -8.12
N ASN A 259 -12.14 -16.23 -8.19
CA ASN A 259 -12.19 -17.02 -9.42
C ASN A 259 -10.88 -16.99 -10.24
N GLU A 260 -9.78 -16.51 -9.67
CA GLU A 260 -8.45 -16.65 -10.28
C GLU A 260 -7.86 -18.04 -9.99
N THR A 261 -7.05 -18.51 -10.93
CA THR A 261 -6.42 -19.82 -10.87
C THR A 261 -4.97 -19.73 -10.40
N GLY A 262 -4.58 -20.67 -9.56
CA GLY A 262 -3.18 -20.99 -9.34
C GLY A 262 -2.54 -21.62 -10.59
N GLU A 263 -1.28 -22.04 -10.44
CA GLU A 263 -0.61 -22.82 -11.48
C GLU A 263 -1.26 -24.21 -11.63
N GLY A 264 -1.39 -24.68 -12.88
CA GLY A 264 -1.98 -25.98 -13.20
C GLY A 264 -1.02 -27.13 -13.03
N SER A 265 -1.48 -28.23 -12.44
CA SER A 265 -0.72 -29.47 -12.33
C SER A 265 -1.22 -30.48 -13.37
N PRO A 266 -0.41 -30.86 -14.39
CA PRO A 266 -0.82 -31.80 -15.42
C PRO A 266 -0.50 -33.27 -15.07
N ILE A 267 -1.28 -34.20 -15.63
CA ILE A 267 -0.99 -35.64 -15.67
C ILE A 267 -1.54 -36.25 -16.96
N ASP A 268 -0.75 -37.10 -17.61
CA ASP A 268 -1.16 -37.84 -18.81
C ASP A 268 -1.56 -39.27 -18.44
N LEU A 269 -2.77 -39.69 -18.83
CA LEU A 269 -3.30 -41.02 -18.50
C LEU A 269 -4.05 -41.63 -19.67
N TYR A 270 -3.88 -42.94 -19.86
CA TYR A 270 -4.74 -43.74 -20.74
C TYR A 270 -5.96 -44.23 -19.96
N THR A 271 -7.15 -44.15 -20.55
CA THR A 271 -8.31 -44.94 -20.10
C THR A 271 -8.06 -46.43 -20.34
N SER A 272 -8.69 -47.29 -19.54
CA SER A 272 -8.62 -48.73 -19.72
C SER A 272 -9.17 -49.14 -21.09
N LYS A 273 -8.62 -50.21 -21.66
CA LYS A 273 -9.17 -50.83 -22.88
C LYS A 273 -10.46 -51.57 -22.53
N SER A 274 -11.35 -51.70 -23.51
CA SER A 274 -12.56 -52.54 -23.43
C SER A 274 -12.21 -54.02 -23.37
#